data_AF-A0A1M5LHR3-F1
#
_entry.id   AF-A0A1M5LHR3-F1
#
_cell.length_a   1.000
_cell.length_b   1.000
_cell.length_c   1.000
_cell.angle_alpha   90.00
_cell.angle_beta   90.00
_cell.angle_gamma   90.00
#
_symmetry.space_group_name_H-M   'P 1'
#
loop_
_entity.id
_entity.type
_entity.pdbx_description
1 polymer ?
#
loop_
_entity_poly.entity_id
_entity_poly.type
_entity_poly.pdbx_seq_one_letter_code
_entity_poly.pdbx_strand_id
1 'polypeptide(L)'
;MKYSIAFLIFLSVFTSCESHKSKKENTTSESLKSPKETVTAYLAATNHFDFKTAKEFVIPNKGNFMNLETLEKMEKSIPDDQKSRFINKEKDAQYFEKEITDSTARIILSPNQDIAMPIEFNLKKVNEKWLIESVISH
;
A
#
# COMPACT_ATOMS: atom_id res chain seq x y z
N MET A 1 16.48 5.48 -76.20
CA MET A 1 16.10 5.05 -74.83
C MET A 1 17.27 5.25 -73.87
N LYS A 2 17.35 6.42 -73.25
CA LYS A 2 18.16 6.73 -72.06
C LYS A 2 17.50 7.96 -71.44
N TYR A 3 16.70 7.79 -70.39
CA TYR A 3 16.13 8.93 -69.67
C TYR A 3 17.15 9.40 -68.64
N SER A 4 17.63 10.60 -68.93
CA SER A 4 18.43 11.46 -68.10
C SER A 4 17.53 12.17 -67.08
N ILE A 5 18.11 12.44 -65.90
CA ILE A 5 17.76 13.54 -64.98
C ILE A 5 16.34 13.50 -64.41
N ALA A 6 16.22 12.89 -63.22
CA ALA A 6 15.17 13.23 -62.26
C ALA A 6 15.82 13.87 -61.04
N PHE A 7 15.59 15.17 -60.93
CA PHE A 7 15.34 15.92 -59.70
C PHE A 7 16.24 15.69 -58.48
N LEU A 8 17.20 16.61 -58.41
CA LEU A 8 17.85 17.19 -57.25
C LEU A 8 16.92 17.54 -56.06
N ILE A 9 17.47 17.30 -54.85
CA ILE A 9 17.35 18.07 -53.59
C ILE A 9 16.08 17.85 -52.75
N PHE A 10 16.23 17.19 -51.60
CA PHE A 10 16.18 17.86 -50.27
C PHE A 10 16.58 16.90 -49.12
N LEU A 11 17.39 17.43 -48.19
CA LEU A 11 17.64 16.97 -46.81
C LEU A 11 18.62 15.80 -46.56
N SER A 12 19.90 16.15 -46.63
CA SER A 12 20.88 15.81 -45.59
C SER A 12 20.42 16.25 -44.18
N VAL A 13 21.04 15.64 -43.15
CA VAL A 13 20.84 15.83 -41.68
C VAL A 13 19.68 14.95 -41.17
N PHE A 14 19.88 13.79 -40.55
CA PHE A 14 20.58 13.59 -39.28
C PHE A 14 21.37 12.27 -39.25
N THR A 15 22.68 12.38 -39.12
CA THR A 15 23.52 11.34 -38.51
C THR A 15 23.25 11.28 -37.01
N SER A 16 23.19 10.05 -36.47
CA SER A 16 23.44 9.69 -35.07
C SER A 16 22.51 10.30 -34.02
N CYS A 17 21.50 9.51 -33.62
CA CYS A 17 21.00 9.54 -32.26
C CYS A 17 21.28 8.19 -31.61
N GLU A 18 22.36 8.17 -30.84
CA GLU A 18 22.50 7.35 -29.63
C GLU A 18 21.15 7.15 -28.96
N SER A 19 20.75 5.89 -28.78
CA SER A 19 19.56 5.55 -28.01
C SER A 19 19.85 5.71 -26.51
N HIS A 20 19.95 6.95 -26.04
CA HIS A 20 19.69 7.27 -24.65
C HIS A 20 18.17 7.43 -24.45
N LYS A 21 17.48 6.30 -24.29
CA LYS A 21 16.13 6.18 -23.67
C LYS A 21 16.12 4.80 -23.00
N SER A 22 15.83 4.61 -21.72
CA SER A 22 15.12 5.42 -20.76
C SER A 22 15.71 5.13 -19.38
N LYS A 23 15.70 6.14 -18.51
CA LYS A 23 15.85 5.98 -17.07
C LYS A 23 15.08 4.74 -16.61
N LYS A 24 15.77 3.90 -15.85
CA LYS A 24 15.18 2.94 -14.93
C LYS A 24 14.39 3.75 -13.90
N GLU A 25 13.19 4.15 -14.30
CA GLU A 25 12.16 4.63 -13.37
C GLU A 25 11.89 3.44 -12.47
N ASN A 26 12.18 3.60 -11.17
CA ASN A 26 11.75 2.68 -10.15
C ASN A 26 10.22 2.75 -10.09
N THR A 27 9.54 2.17 -11.06
CA THR A 27 8.18 1.70 -10.87
C THR A 27 8.36 0.47 -9.98
N THR A 28 8.38 0.69 -8.66
CA THR A 28 7.91 -0.34 -7.73
C THR A 28 6.60 -0.82 -8.33
N SER A 29 6.63 -1.98 -8.97
CA SER A 29 5.47 -2.83 -9.09
C SER A 29 4.90 -2.83 -7.67
N GLU A 30 3.81 -2.10 -7.44
CA GLU A 30 2.96 -2.35 -6.29
C GLU A 30 2.55 -3.81 -6.50
N SER A 31 3.31 -4.73 -5.91
CA SER A 31 2.94 -6.13 -5.92
C SER A 31 1.52 -6.15 -5.34
N LEU A 32 0.57 -6.68 -6.10
CA LEU A 32 -0.82 -6.82 -5.67
C LEU A 32 -0.83 -7.57 -4.33
N LYS A 33 -0.94 -6.83 -3.22
CA LYS A 33 -0.97 -7.40 -1.88
C LYS A 33 -2.29 -8.14 -1.72
N SER A 34 -2.24 -9.35 -1.17
CA SER A 34 -3.42 -10.07 -0.70
C SER A 34 -4.12 -9.30 0.45
N PRO A 35 -5.39 -9.61 0.77
CA PRO A 35 -6.07 -8.98 1.90
C PRO A 35 -5.29 -9.04 3.21
N LYS A 36 -4.72 -10.21 3.54
CA LYS A 36 -3.91 -10.41 4.74
C LYS A 36 -2.63 -9.58 4.72
N GLU A 37 -1.94 -9.51 3.58
CA GLU A 37 -0.74 -8.66 3.44
C GLU A 37 -1.08 -7.17 3.58
N THR A 38 -2.24 -6.73 3.09
CA THR A 38 -2.73 -5.36 3.31
C THR A 38 -2.95 -5.08 4.80
N VAL A 39 -3.63 -5.97 5.53
CA VAL A 39 -3.83 -5.81 6.99
C VAL A 39 -2.49 -5.81 7.73
N THR A 40 -1.59 -6.74 7.38
CA THR A 40 -0.27 -6.83 8.02
C THR A 40 0.55 -5.56 7.78
N ALA A 41 0.54 -5.03 6.56
CA ALA A 41 1.25 -3.79 6.22
C ALA A 41 0.64 -2.56 6.91
N TYR A 42 -0.69 -2.49 7.02
CA TYR A 42 -1.39 -1.46 7.79
C TYR A 42 -0.97 -1.49 9.27
N LEU A 43 -1.03 -2.66 9.90
CA LEU A 43 -0.65 -2.84 11.30
C LEU A 43 0.81 -2.50 11.54
N ALA A 44 1.71 -2.96 10.66
CA ALA A 44 3.13 -2.61 10.72
C ALA A 44 3.33 -1.09 10.68
N ALA A 45 2.67 -0.38 9.75
CA ALA A 45 2.76 1.08 9.66
C ALA A 45 2.24 1.76 10.94
N THR A 46 1.11 1.32 11.49
CA THR A 46 0.57 1.89 12.75
C THR A 46 1.46 1.61 13.96
N ASN A 47 2.05 0.41 14.04
CA ASN A 47 2.97 0.00 15.11
C ASN A 47 4.31 0.75 15.07
N HIS A 48 4.71 1.21 13.88
CA HIS A 48 5.87 2.08 13.68
C HIS A 48 5.52 3.57 13.69
N PHE A 49 4.27 3.92 14.01
CA PHE A 49 3.76 5.30 14.03
C PHE A 49 3.88 6.04 12.69
N ASP A 50 3.96 5.31 11.58
CA ASP A 50 3.95 5.87 10.22
C ASP A 50 2.51 5.99 9.71
N PHE A 51 1.77 6.96 10.26
CA PHE A 51 0.37 7.17 9.90
C PHE A 51 0.17 7.65 8.45
N LYS A 52 1.21 8.22 7.84
CA LYS A 52 1.19 8.59 6.42
C LYS A 52 1.09 7.33 5.56
N THR A 53 1.95 6.34 5.82
CA THR A 53 1.91 5.05 5.12
C THR A 53 0.67 4.26 5.49
N ALA A 54 0.23 4.26 6.76
CA ALA A 54 -0.99 3.58 7.18
C ALA A 54 -2.24 4.07 6.41
N LYS A 55 -2.30 5.36 6.08
CA LYS A 55 -3.38 5.97 5.29
C LYS A 55 -3.49 5.41 3.87
N GLU A 56 -2.42 4.86 3.30
CA GLU A 56 -2.41 4.29 1.95
C GLU A 56 -3.10 2.92 1.87
N PHE A 57 -3.36 2.28 3.02
CA PHE A 57 -4.00 0.96 3.13
C PHE A 57 -5.49 1.03 3.46
N VAL A 58 -6.06 2.22 3.67
CA VAL A 58 -7.46 2.41 4.06
C VAL A 58 -8.25 3.12 2.98
N ILE A 59 -9.53 2.81 2.86
CA ILE A 59 -10.47 3.59 2.05
C ILE A 59 -10.63 4.97 2.69
N PRO A 60 -10.56 6.08 1.92
CA PRO A 60 -10.72 7.43 2.46
C PRO A 60 -12.18 7.67 2.87
N ASN A 61 -12.48 7.37 4.13
CA ASN A 61 -13.79 7.58 4.75
C ASN A 61 -13.63 8.11 6.18
N LYS A 62 -14.72 8.65 6.73
CA LYS A 62 -14.73 9.28 8.05
C LYS A 62 -14.27 8.31 9.16
N GLY A 63 -14.73 7.05 9.13
CA GLY A 63 -14.38 6.06 10.16
C GLY A 63 -12.87 5.80 10.20
N ASN A 64 -12.27 5.55 9.04
CA ASN A 64 -10.84 5.29 8.94
C ASN A 64 -9.99 6.52 9.33
N PHE A 65 -10.43 7.74 8.97
CA PHE A 65 -9.73 8.95 9.39
C PHE A 65 -9.81 9.18 10.90
N MET A 66 -10.97 8.95 11.51
CA MET A 66 -11.12 9.03 12.97
C MET A 66 -10.26 7.99 13.69
N ASN A 67 -10.17 6.77 13.15
CA ASN A 67 -9.31 5.73 13.72
C ASN A 67 -7.84 6.12 13.66
N LEU A 68 -7.35 6.61 12.51
CA LEU A 68 -5.96 7.07 12.37
C LEU A 68 -5.65 8.26 13.26
N GLU A 69 -6.55 9.24 13.36
CA GLU A 69 -6.37 10.39 14.27
C GLU A 69 -6.33 9.94 15.74
N THR A 70 -7.15 8.94 16.10
CA THR A 70 -7.14 8.36 17.44
C THR A 70 -5.80 7.68 17.74
N LEU A 71 -5.27 6.90 16.79
CA LEU A 71 -3.95 6.27 16.93
C LEU A 71 -2.82 7.31 17.04
N GLU A 72 -2.89 8.41 16.28
CA GLU A 72 -1.93 9.51 16.36
C GLU A 72 -1.98 10.23 17.72
N LYS A 73 -3.19 10.43 18.26
CA LYS A 73 -3.36 10.96 19.63
C LYS A 73 -2.82 10.00 20.69
N MET A 74 -3.05 8.70 20.51
CA MET A 74 -2.49 7.67 21.40
C MET A 74 -0.96 7.69 21.36
N GLU A 75 -0.33 7.77 20.18
CA GLU A 75 1.13 7.91 20.08
C GLU A 75 1.65 9.08 20.92
N LYS A 76 1.03 10.26 20.80
CA LYS A 76 1.45 11.46 21.54
C LYS A 76 1.35 11.31 23.06
N SER A 77 0.54 10.36 23.54
CA SER A 77 0.42 10.04 24.97
C SER A 77 1.39 8.97 25.46
N ILE A 78 2.09 8.27 24.56
CA ILE A 78 3.04 7.21 24.90
C ILE A 78 4.43 7.84 25.14
N PRO A 79 5.05 7.63 26.32
CA PRO A 79 6.44 8.03 26.57
C PRO A 79 7.42 7.43 25.55
N ASP A 80 8.40 8.19 25.10
CA ASP A 80 9.34 7.77 24.03
C ASP A 80 10.09 6.48 24.36
N ASP A 81 10.44 6.25 25.63
CA ASP A 81 11.09 5.02 26.10
C ASP A 81 10.18 3.78 26.00
N GLN A 82 8.87 3.98 25.92
CA GLN A 82 7.87 2.92 25.77
C GLN A 82 7.45 2.65 24.32
N LYS A 83 7.70 3.58 23.40
CA LYS A 83 7.33 3.43 21.98
C LYS A 83 7.93 2.19 21.32
N SER A 84 9.15 1.81 21.71
CA SER A 84 9.83 0.61 21.23
C SER A 84 9.04 -0.69 21.44
N ARG A 85 8.15 -0.73 22.46
CA ARG A 85 7.32 -1.90 22.76
C ARG A 85 6.26 -2.19 21.71
N PHE A 86 5.91 -1.21 20.88
CA PHE A 86 4.87 -1.34 19.85
C PHE A 86 5.44 -1.85 18.52
N ILE A 87 6.74 -1.63 18.29
CA ILE A 87 7.41 -1.98 17.05
C ILE A 87 7.32 -3.49 16.81
N ASN A 88 6.91 -3.87 15.59
CA ASN A 88 6.78 -5.26 15.12
C ASN A 88 5.75 -6.14 15.86
N LYS A 89 4.85 -5.57 16.67
CA LYS A 89 3.81 -6.36 17.38
C LYS A 89 2.91 -7.18 16.45
N GLU A 90 2.81 -6.81 15.18
CA GLU A 90 2.02 -7.52 14.18
C GLU A 90 2.60 -8.89 13.79
N LYS A 91 3.88 -9.18 14.07
CA LYS A 91 4.57 -10.41 13.65
C LYS A 91 4.09 -11.65 14.40
N ASP A 92 3.77 -11.51 15.67
CA ASP A 92 3.31 -12.60 16.53
C ASP A 92 1.78 -12.73 16.54
N ALA A 93 1.10 -11.92 15.73
CA ALA A 93 -0.34 -11.92 15.67
C ALA A 93 -0.86 -13.07 14.79
N GLN A 94 -1.98 -13.66 15.21
CA GLN A 94 -2.64 -14.73 14.46
C GLN A 94 -3.78 -14.16 13.63
N TYR A 95 -3.73 -14.40 12.32
CA TYR A 95 -4.70 -13.91 11.34
C TYR A 95 -5.58 -15.04 10.85
N PHE A 96 -6.89 -14.84 10.89
CA PHE A 96 -7.89 -15.76 10.38
C PHE A 96 -8.64 -15.11 9.22
N GLU A 97 -8.58 -15.75 8.06
CA GLU A 97 -9.36 -15.35 6.89
C GLU A 97 -10.74 -15.98 7.00
N LYS A 98 -11.76 -15.18 7.34
CA LYS A 98 -13.11 -15.69 7.57
C LYS A 98 -13.90 -15.81 6.27
N GLU A 99 -13.85 -14.78 5.45
CA GLU A 99 -14.58 -14.66 4.19
C GLU A 99 -13.68 -13.96 3.18
N ILE A 100 -13.41 -14.57 2.03
CA ILE A 100 -12.68 -13.96 0.92
C ILE A 100 -13.46 -14.20 -0.37
N THR A 101 -13.76 -13.12 -1.07
CA THR A 101 -14.31 -13.12 -2.43
C THR A 101 -13.35 -12.41 -3.38
N ASP A 102 -13.72 -12.29 -4.65
CA ASP A 102 -12.91 -11.57 -5.64
C ASP A 102 -12.77 -10.07 -5.34
N SER A 103 -13.66 -9.50 -4.50
CA SER A 103 -13.76 -8.05 -4.27
C SER A 103 -13.92 -7.62 -2.81
N THR A 104 -14.21 -8.54 -1.90
CA THR A 104 -14.33 -8.28 -0.45
C THR A 104 -13.57 -9.33 0.35
N ALA A 105 -13.06 -8.95 1.51
CA ALA A 105 -12.43 -9.87 2.42
C ALA A 105 -12.66 -9.46 3.88
N ARG A 106 -12.71 -10.45 4.76
CA ARG A 106 -12.78 -10.26 6.21
C ARG A 106 -11.64 -11.02 6.88
N ILE A 107 -10.78 -10.26 7.56
CA ILE A 107 -9.62 -10.76 8.29
C ILE A 107 -9.85 -10.50 9.77
N ILE A 108 -9.73 -11.54 10.60
CA ILE A 108 -9.84 -11.44 12.05
C ILE A 108 -8.45 -11.63 12.65
N LEU A 109 -8.00 -10.64 13.40
CA LEU A 109 -6.83 -10.71 14.26
C LEU A 109 -7.26 -11.28 15.60
N SER A 110 -6.72 -12.43 16.00
CA SER A 110 -7.07 -13.03 17.29
C SER A 110 -6.31 -12.41 18.46
N PRO A 111 -6.93 -12.39 19.66
CA PRO A 111 -6.25 -12.04 20.88
C PRO A 111 -4.98 -12.86 21.10
N ASN A 112 -3.96 -12.22 21.68
CA ASN A 112 -2.75 -12.87 22.16
C ASN A 112 -2.29 -12.15 23.44
N GLN A 113 -1.04 -12.33 23.87
CA GLN A 113 -0.54 -11.67 25.08
C GLN A 113 -0.53 -10.12 24.98
N ASP A 114 -0.50 -9.59 23.76
CA ASP A 114 -0.45 -8.16 23.46
C ASP A 114 -1.78 -7.58 22.95
N ILE A 115 -2.70 -8.44 22.49
CA ILE A 115 -3.99 -8.08 21.92
C ILE A 115 -5.08 -8.63 22.85
N ALA A 116 -5.77 -7.75 23.57
CA ALA A 116 -6.77 -8.16 24.54
C ALA A 116 -8.09 -8.65 23.92
N MET A 117 -8.45 -8.13 22.74
CA MET A 117 -9.74 -8.39 22.09
C MET A 117 -9.55 -8.60 20.58
N PRO A 118 -10.37 -9.44 19.93
CA PRO A 118 -10.26 -9.67 18.50
C PRO A 118 -10.50 -8.37 17.72
N ILE A 119 -9.71 -8.15 16.67
CA ILE A 119 -9.88 -7.02 15.76
C ILE A 119 -10.31 -7.56 14.40
N GLU A 120 -11.47 -7.13 13.93
CA GLU A 120 -11.98 -7.45 12.60
C GLU A 120 -11.62 -6.35 11.61
N PHE A 121 -11.03 -6.74 10.48
CA PHE A 121 -10.75 -5.90 9.34
C PHE A 121 -11.66 -6.31 8.18
N ASN A 122 -12.51 -5.39 7.74
CA ASN A 122 -13.27 -5.55 6.51
C ASN A 122 -12.54 -4.83 5.39
N LEU A 123 -12.28 -5.54 4.29
CA LEU A 123 -11.54 -5.04 3.14
C LEU A 123 -12.40 -5.09 1.88
N LYS A 124 -12.09 -4.18 0.98
CA LYS A 124 -12.68 -4.10 -0.35
C LYS A 124 -11.60 -3.83 -1.39
N LYS A 125 -11.73 -4.46 -2.54
CA LYS A 125 -10.87 -4.22 -3.70
C LYS A 125 -11.36 -2.96 -4.42
N VAL A 126 -10.48 -1.97 -4.55
CA VAL A 126 -10.71 -0.69 -5.24
C VAL A 126 -9.59 -0.49 -6.24
N ASN A 127 -9.92 -0.39 -7.53
CA ASN A 127 -8.93 -0.28 -8.62
C ASN A 127 -7.83 -1.36 -8.53
N GLU A 128 -8.24 -2.63 -8.42
CA GLU A 128 -7.37 -3.80 -8.21
C GLU A 128 -6.56 -3.85 -6.90
N LYS A 129 -6.62 -2.80 -6.06
CA LYS A 129 -5.92 -2.76 -4.77
C LYS A 129 -6.85 -3.11 -3.62
N TRP A 130 -6.42 -4.01 -2.74
CA TRP A 130 -7.12 -4.27 -1.48
C TRP A 130 -6.91 -3.13 -0.50
N LEU A 131 -8.00 -2.55 0.00
CA LEU A 131 -8.00 -1.48 1.00
C LEU A 131 -8.94 -1.83 2.14
N ILE A 132 -8.60 -1.38 3.35
CA ILE A 132 -9.41 -1.55 4.56
C ILE A 132 -10.60 -0.58 4.49
N GLU A 133 -11.80 -1.13 4.44
CA GLU A 133 -13.05 -0.38 4.47
C GLU A 133 -13.41 0.04 5.90
N SER A 134 -13.22 -0.87 6.87
CA SER A 134 -13.46 -0.61 8.29
C SER A 134 -12.64 -1.51 9.20
N VAL A 135 -12.43 -1.04 10.43
CA VAL A 135 -11.77 -1.75 11.53
C VAL A 135 -12.74 -1.78 12.72
N ILE A 136 -13.02 -2.96 13.26
CA ILE A 136 -13.95 -3.18 14.37
C ILE A 136 -13.17 -3.87 15.49
N SER A 137 -13.09 -3.24 16.66
CA SER A 137 -12.64 -3.89 17.90
C SER A 137 -13.87 -4.33 18.66
N HIS A 138 -13.92 -5.60 19.04
CA HIS A 138 -14.96 -6.16 19.91
C HIS A 138 -14.65 -5.90 21.38
#